data_AF-A0A947GSS5-F1
#
_entry.id   AF-A0A947GSS5-F1
#
_cell.length_a   1.000
_cell.length_b   1.000
_cell.length_c   1.000
_cell.angle_alpha   90.00
_cell.angle_beta   90.00
_cell.angle_gamma   90.00
#
_symmetry.space_group_name_H-M   'P 1'
#
loop_
_entity.id
_entity.type
_entity.pdbx_description
1 polymer ?
#
loop_
_entity_poly.entity_id
_entity_poly.type
_entity_poly.pdbx_seq_one_letter_code
_entity_poly.pdbx_strand_id
1 'polypeptide(L)'
;MKVLAWLRASWRGQRERWLLALAAVALAATFFNPGVRVERKLFEHVVVLDITQSMNVSDQTLDGKPASRLAFAKHALRQSLLDLPCGSKVGWAVFTEYRSFLLLAPVEVCANLSELRASLARIEPRMAWSGNSEVAKALHSGLGIAKALPGKPSLVFITDGQEAPPLNPRYRPAFEDDKPGEVPGVIVGVGELMPFPIPKTDPLGRPLGFWRADEVMQTDARSQGRGASVSGEKMLDDGAGPAATGLGGTPGQEHLSALREGYLRLLSGELGLRFHRLQSAQGLSKELSSPAFAKPVVARADGRFGLAVLAFVLLLARAGWRGQRAPWRKPAAAATASLSD
;
A
#
# COMPACT_ATOMS: atom_id res chain seq x y z
N MET A 1 62.46 -26.51 21.12
CA MET A 1 60.98 -26.59 20.96
C MET A 1 60.16 -25.81 22.02
N LYS A 2 60.58 -25.71 23.29
CA LYS A 2 59.82 -25.02 24.36
C LYS A 2 59.69 -23.48 24.17
N VAL A 3 60.72 -22.82 23.64
CA VAL A 3 60.72 -21.35 23.41
C VAL A 3 59.72 -20.92 22.32
N LEU A 4 59.63 -21.69 21.22
CA LEU A 4 58.63 -21.45 20.16
C LEU A 4 57.19 -21.67 20.65
N ALA A 5 56.97 -22.63 21.55
CA ALA A 5 55.67 -22.87 22.16
C ALA A 5 55.27 -21.72 23.11
N TRP A 6 56.23 -21.19 23.87
CA TRP A 6 56.02 -20.05 24.77
C TRP A 6 55.78 -18.73 24.02
N LEU A 7 56.57 -18.44 22.98
CA LEU A 7 56.36 -17.28 22.10
C LEU A 7 54.98 -17.33 21.41
N ARG A 8 54.58 -18.49 20.89
CA ARG A 8 53.24 -18.69 20.29
C ARG A 8 52.09 -18.62 21.30
N ALA A 9 52.34 -18.85 22.59
CA ALA A 9 51.33 -18.74 23.65
C ALA A 9 51.19 -17.28 24.13
N SER A 10 52.31 -16.57 24.28
CA SER A 10 52.38 -15.13 24.56
C SER A 10 51.66 -14.30 23.48
N TRP A 11 51.97 -14.55 22.21
CA TRP A 11 51.33 -13.87 21.07
C TRP A 11 49.82 -14.14 21.00
N ARG A 12 49.39 -15.35 21.40
CA ARG A 12 47.96 -15.72 21.44
C ARG A 12 47.20 -15.00 22.56
N GLY A 13 47.77 -14.93 23.76
CA GLY A 13 47.18 -14.20 24.89
C GLY A 13 47.05 -12.70 24.63
N GLN A 14 48.05 -12.11 23.97
CA GLN A 14 47.96 -10.71 23.50
C GLN A 14 46.82 -10.54 22.49
N ARG A 15 46.72 -11.41 21.49
CA ARG A 15 45.69 -11.33 20.45
C ARG A 15 44.26 -11.46 21.01
N GLU A 16 44.04 -12.36 21.97
CA GLU A 16 42.74 -12.50 22.66
C GLU A 16 42.34 -11.25 23.45
N ARG A 17 43.30 -10.57 24.08
CA ARG A 17 43.07 -9.30 24.80
C ARG A 17 42.79 -8.16 23.83
N TRP A 18 43.50 -8.10 22.70
CA TRP A 18 43.24 -7.12 21.64
C TRP A 18 41.84 -7.27 21.03
N LEU A 19 41.38 -8.49 20.77
CA LEU A 19 40.02 -8.73 20.27
C LEU A 19 38.95 -8.28 21.27
N LEU A 20 39.14 -8.53 22.57
CA LEU A 20 38.24 -8.02 23.61
C LEU A 20 38.27 -6.49 23.70
N ALA A 21 39.45 -5.89 23.67
CA ALA A 21 39.60 -4.44 23.72
C ALA A 21 38.91 -3.78 22.52
N LEU A 22 39.09 -4.32 21.31
CA LEU A 22 38.43 -3.83 20.10
C LEU A 22 36.91 -4.00 20.17
N ALA A 23 36.40 -5.13 20.69
CA ALA A 23 34.97 -5.33 20.87
C ALA A 23 34.38 -4.36 21.90
N ALA A 24 35.09 -4.12 23.01
CA ALA A 24 34.69 -3.15 24.03
C ALA A 24 34.70 -1.72 23.49
N VAL A 25 35.70 -1.35 22.69
CA VAL A 25 35.77 -0.03 22.02
C VAL A 25 34.64 0.11 21.00
N ALA A 26 34.35 -0.92 20.19
CA ALA A 26 33.24 -0.88 19.23
C ALA A 26 31.88 -0.73 19.92
N LEU A 27 31.66 -1.41 21.05
CA LEU A 27 30.47 -1.24 21.88
C LEU A 27 30.44 0.16 22.53
N ALA A 28 31.56 0.63 23.08
CA ALA A 28 31.65 1.97 23.66
C ALA A 28 31.36 3.07 22.61
N ALA A 29 31.79 2.87 21.36
CA ALA A 29 31.52 3.78 20.26
C ALA A 29 30.02 3.95 19.95
N THR A 30 29.16 2.98 20.33
CA THR A 30 27.70 3.09 20.14
C THR A 30 27.05 4.20 20.99
N PHE A 31 27.66 4.53 22.14
CA PHE A 31 27.18 5.60 23.03
C PHE A 31 27.29 6.99 22.39
N PHE A 32 28.22 7.19 21.45
CA PHE A 32 28.37 8.46 20.73
C PHE A 32 27.35 8.68 19.60
N ASN A 33 26.37 7.78 19.46
CA ASN A 33 25.33 7.82 18.43
C ASN A 33 25.88 8.11 17.00
N PRO A 34 26.88 7.34 16.53
CA PRO A 34 27.46 7.56 15.22
C PRO A 34 26.41 7.33 14.15
N GLY A 35 26.28 8.28 13.22
CA GLY A 35 25.32 8.18 12.13
C GLY A 35 25.98 8.51 10.81
N VAL A 36 25.73 7.66 9.83
CA VAL A 36 26.25 7.80 8.48
C VAL A 36 25.18 8.46 7.63
N ARG A 37 25.56 9.44 6.80
CA ARG A 37 24.64 10.02 5.83
C ARG A 37 24.48 9.03 4.69
N VAL A 38 23.29 8.46 4.55
CA VAL A 38 22.95 7.50 3.50
C VAL A 38 21.77 8.06 2.72
N GLU A 39 21.87 8.02 1.40
CA GLU A 39 20.74 8.35 0.54
C GLU A 39 19.70 7.24 0.63
N ARG A 40 18.47 7.59 1.00
CA ARG A 40 17.34 6.67 1.10
C ARG A 40 16.24 7.12 0.15
N LYS A 41 15.59 6.15 -0.48
CA LYS A 41 14.37 6.36 -1.26
C LYS A 41 13.20 6.33 -0.28
N LEU A 42 12.57 7.48 -0.08
CA LEU A 42 11.38 7.61 0.74
C LEU A 42 10.17 7.87 -0.16
N PHE A 43 8.99 7.52 0.34
CA PHE A 43 7.76 7.64 -0.42
C PHE A 43 6.78 8.53 0.33
N GLU A 44 5.97 9.28 -0.41
CA GLU A 44 4.93 10.10 0.17
C GLU A 44 3.67 9.96 -0.67
N HIS A 45 2.61 9.42 -0.05
CA HIS A 45 1.36 9.09 -0.71
C HIS A 45 0.17 9.73 0.00
N VAL A 46 -0.83 10.14 -0.78
CA VAL A 46 -2.20 10.33 -0.29
C VAL A 46 -3.06 9.27 -0.97
N VAL A 47 -3.68 8.41 -0.15
CA VAL A 47 -4.49 7.30 -0.65
C VAL A 47 -5.95 7.67 -0.56
N VAL A 48 -6.63 7.74 -1.70
CA VAL A 48 -8.07 7.92 -1.81
C VAL A 48 -8.73 6.55 -1.93
N LEU A 49 -9.62 6.24 -0.99
CA LEU A 49 -10.44 5.04 -1.00
C LEU A 49 -11.84 5.36 -1.50
N ASP A 50 -12.26 4.66 -2.55
CA ASP A 50 -13.65 4.54 -2.94
C ASP A 50 -14.46 3.90 -1.81
N ILE A 51 -15.44 4.63 -1.28
CA ILE A 51 -16.37 4.13 -0.27
C ILE A 51 -17.82 4.06 -0.79
N THR A 52 -18.00 4.11 -2.11
CA THR A 52 -19.31 3.99 -2.76
C THR A 52 -19.85 2.56 -2.67
N GLN A 53 -21.12 2.35 -3.03
CA GLN A 53 -21.77 1.08 -2.75
C GLN A 53 -21.24 -0.10 -3.57
N SER A 54 -20.69 0.13 -4.77
CA SER A 54 -20.07 -0.92 -5.58
C SER A 54 -18.84 -1.52 -4.89
N MET A 55 -18.16 -0.76 -4.02
CA MET A 55 -17.05 -1.25 -3.21
C MET A 55 -17.46 -2.20 -2.07
N ASN A 56 -18.77 -2.32 -1.79
CA ASN A 56 -19.32 -3.30 -0.84
C ASN A 56 -19.53 -4.69 -1.45
N VAL A 57 -19.42 -4.81 -2.78
CA VAL A 57 -19.51 -6.10 -3.47
C VAL A 57 -18.48 -7.07 -2.91
N SER A 58 -18.96 -8.26 -2.55
CA SER A 58 -18.17 -9.32 -1.91
C SER A 58 -17.65 -10.34 -2.92
N ASP A 59 -16.86 -9.85 -3.89
CA ASP A 59 -16.25 -10.65 -4.95
C ASP A 59 -14.75 -10.95 -4.70
N GLN A 60 -14.21 -10.45 -3.58
CA GLN A 60 -12.82 -10.70 -3.18
C GLN A 60 -12.72 -11.79 -2.12
N THR A 61 -11.52 -12.32 -1.90
CA THR A 61 -11.24 -13.31 -0.86
C THR A 61 -10.15 -12.82 0.08
N LEU A 62 -10.42 -12.88 1.39
CA LEU A 62 -9.43 -12.66 2.45
C LEU A 62 -9.43 -13.86 3.39
N ASP A 63 -8.26 -14.47 3.59
CA ASP A 63 -8.09 -15.64 4.47
C ASP A 63 -9.11 -16.77 4.19
N GLY A 64 -9.40 -17.01 2.91
CA GLY A 64 -10.36 -18.02 2.45
C GLY A 64 -11.84 -17.65 2.63
N LYS A 65 -12.16 -16.44 3.08
CA LYS A 65 -13.54 -15.94 3.27
C LYS A 65 -13.88 -14.87 2.23
N PRO A 66 -15.15 -14.81 1.76
CA PRO A 66 -15.62 -13.69 0.96
C PRO A 66 -15.39 -12.36 1.68
N ALA A 67 -14.89 -11.38 0.96
CA ALA A 67 -14.58 -10.05 1.46
C ALA A 67 -15.06 -9.00 0.45
N SER A 68 -15.47 -7.83 0.95
CA SER A 68 -15.77 -6.71 0.07
C SER A 68 -14.51 -6.15 -0.59
N ARG A 69 -14.67 -5.50 -1.74
CA ARG A 69 -13.58 -4.77 -2.41
C ARG A 69 -12.91 -3.76 -1.47
N LEU A 70 -13.69 -3.01 -0.70
CA LEU A 70 -13.17 -2.07 0.30
C LEU A 70 -12.38 -2.80 1.40
N ALA A 71 -12.87 -3.94 1.90
CA ALA A 71 -12.16 -4.71 2.92
C ALA A 71 -10.83 -5.26 2.38
N PHE A 72 -10.82 -5.75 1.14
CA PHE A 72 -9.62 -6.22 0.44
C PHE A 72 -8.59 -5.10 0.24
N ALA A 73 -9.03 -3.93 -0.22
CA ALA A 73 -8.18 -2.74 -0.35
C ALA A 73 -7.57 -2.31 0.98
N LYS A 74 -8.38 -2.25 2.05
CA LYS A 74 -7.90 -1.92 3.41
C LYS A 74 -6.89 -2.94 3.92
N HIS A 75 -7.11 -4.23 3.66
CA HIS A 75 -6.16 -5.27 4.03
C HIS A 75 -4.82 -5.09 3.29
N ALA A 76 -4.85 -4.88 1.97
CA ALA A 76 -3.66 -4.67 1.17
C ALA A 76 -2.87 -3.44 1.64
N LEU A 77 -3.53 -2.31 1.87
CA LEU A 77 -2.91 -1.09 2.41
C LEU A 77 -2.27 -1.32 3.78
N ARG A 78 -2.96 -2.04 4.68
CA ARG A 78 -2.44 -2.37 6.01
C ARG A 78 -1.13 -3.14 5.94
N GLN A 79 -0.97 -4.02 4.95
CA GLN A 79 0.30 -4.73 4.71
C GLN A 79 1.33 -3.81 4.08
N SER A 80 0.95 -3.00 3.08
CA SER A 80 1.88 -2.08 2.42
C SER A 80 2.51 -1.07 3.40
N LEU A 81 1.80 -0.66 4.44
CA LEU A 81 2.37 0.19 5.51
C LEU A 81 3.56 -0.45 6.23
N LEU A 82 3.63 -1.79 6.31
CA LEU A 82 4.73 -2.50 6.96
C LEU A 82 5.97 -2.61 6.08
N ASP A 83 5.76 -2.58 4.77
CA ASP A 83 6.82 -2.75 3.77
C ASP A 83 7.47 -1.42 3.35
N LEU A 84 6.76 -0.29 3.58
CA LEU A 84 7.30 1.04 3.29
C LEU A 84 8.49 1.36 4.21
N PRO A 85 9.59 1.93 3.68
CA PRO A 85 10.73 2.30 4.51
C PRO A 85 10.37 3.43 5.48
N CYS A 86 10.84 3.33 6.72
CA CYS A 86 10.67 4.39 7.72
C CYS A 86 11.21 5.74 7.21
N GLY A 87 10.45 6.79 7.47
CA GLY A 87 10.59 8.12 6.88
C GLY A 87 9.57 8.38 5.77
N SER A 88 8.98 7.33 5.18
CA SER A 88 7.88 7.48 4.23
C SER A 88 6.63 8.03 4.91
N LYS A 89 5.79 8.75 4.17
CA LYS A 89 4.57 9.37 4.67
C LYS A 89 3.34 8.88 3.94
N VAL A 90 2.27 8.65 4.68
CA VAL A 90 0.98 8.22 4.10
C VAL A 90 -0.15 9.03 4.71
N GLY A 91 -1.04 9.52 3.86
CA GLY A 91 -2.28 10.19 4.22
C GLY A 91 -3.49 9.43 3.70
N TRP A 92 -4.64 9.66 4.33
CA TRP A 92 -5.91 9.04 3.97
C TRP A 92 -6.88 10.07 3.42
N ALA A 93 -7.55 9.67 2.35
CA ALA A 93 -8.68 10.35 1.77
C ALA A 93 -9.74 9.32 1.41
N VAL A 94 -10.97 9.77 1.26
CA VAL A 94 -12.08 8.97 0.77
C VAL A 94 -12.76 9.70 -0.38
N PHE A 95 -13.42 8.98 -1.26
CA PHE A 95 -14.36 9.60 -2.19
C PHE A 95 -15.72 8.93 -2.13
N THR A 96 -16.74 9.73 -2.35
CA THR A 96 -18.14 9.33 -2.49
C THR A 96 -18.80 10.38 -3.37
N GLU A 97 -19.75 9.97 -4.20
CA GLU A 97 -20.34 10.83 -5.22
C GLU A 97 -19.24 11.36 -6.16
N TYR A 98 -18.99 12.67 -6.20
CA TYR A 98 -18.14 13.33 -7.20
C TYR A 98 -16.84 13.94 -6.66
N ARG A 99 -16.54 13.82 -5.36
CA ARG A 99 -15.37 14.49 -4.77
C ARG A 99 -14.59 13.61 -3.80
N SER A 100 -13.28 13.83 -3.82
CA SER A 100 -12.36 13.27 -2.82
C SER A 100 -12.30 14.21 -1.60
N PHE A 101 -12.13 13.63 -0.43
CA PHE A 101 -11.99 14.33 0.85
C PHE A 101 -10.81 13.81 1.64
N LEU A 102 -9.91 14.72 2.01
CA LEU A 102 -8.78 14.42 2.86
C LEU A 102 -9.24 14.21 4.31
N LEU A 103 -8.99 13.01 4.84
CA LEU A 103 -9.25 12.67 6.24
C LEU A 103 -8.01 12.87 7.12
N LEU A 104 -6.83 12.58 6.57
CA LEU A 104 -5.55 12.65 7.26
C LEU A 104 -4.47 13.07 6.26
N ALA A 105 -3.80 14.20 6.51
CA ALA A 105 -2.64 14.61 5.73
C ALA A 105 -1.48 13.60 5.90
N PRO A 106 -0.54 13.49 4.93
CA PRO A 106 0.54 12.52 5.02
C PRO A 106 1.41 12.66 6.29
N VAL A 107 1.38 11.62 7.14
CA VAL A 107 2.20 11.50 8.36
C VAL A 107 3.21 10.37 8.21
N GLU A 108 4.32 10.45 8.94
CA GLU A 108 5.39 9.45 8.85
C GLU A 108 4.91 8.09 9.35
N VAL A 109 5.15 7.05 8.54
CA VAL A 109 4.55 5.72 8.70
C VAL A 109 5.02 5.02 9.96
N CYS A 110 6.33 4.96 10.23
CA CYS A 110 6.84 4.18 11.35
C CYS A 110 6.50 4.80 12.71
N ALA A 111 6.55 6.13 12.82
CA ALA A 111 6.21 6.87 14.03
C ALA A 111 4.71 6.87 14.34
N ASN A 112 3.84 6.72 13.31
CA ASN A 112 2.39 6.79 13.45
C ASN A 112 1.68 5.51 12.94
N LEU A 113 2.37 4.37 12.95
CA LEU A 113 1.87 3.13 12.34
C LEU A 113 0.56 2.67 12.99
N SER A 114 0.46 2.84 14.32
CA SER A 114 -0.71 2.40 15.07
C SER A 114 -1.94 3.23 14.73
N GLU A 115 -1.75 4.55 14.61
CA GLU A 115 -2.74 5.56 14.28
C GLU A 115 -3.21 5.40 12.84
N LEU A 116 -2.27 5.22 11.90
CA LEU A 116 -2.56 4.97 10.49
C LEU A 116 -3.39 3.71 10.29
N ARG A 117 -3.05 2.61 10.98
CA ARG A 117 -3.80 1.35 10.92
C ARG A 117 -5.17 1.48 11.58
N ALA A 118 -5.26 2.17 12.72
CA ALA A 118 -6.52 2.39 13.43
C ALA A 118 -7.48 3.30 12.65
N SER A 119 -6.98 4.37 12.03
CA SER A 119 -7.78 5.26 11.20
C SER A 119 -8.23 4.55 9.93
N LEU A 120 -7.35 3.80 9.26
CA LEU A 120 -7.70 2.97 8.10
C LEU A 120 -8.81 1.97 8.45
N ALA A 121 -8.71 1.32 9.62
CA ALA A 121 -9.73 0.38 10.09
C ALA A 121 -11.12 1.02 10.23
N ARG A 122 -11.19 2.32 10.58
CA ARG A 122 -12.44 3.08 10.74
C ARG A 122 -13.02 3.63 9.44
N ILE A 123 -12.30 3.60 8.32
CA ILE A 123 -12.86 3.99 7.02
C ILE A 123 -13.89 2.95 6.62
N GLU A 124 -15.15 3.38 6.48
CA GLU A 124 -16.27 2.47 6.24
C GLU A 124 -17.31 3.09 5.29
N PRO A 125 -18.15 2.25 4.64
CA PRO A 125 -19.12 2.72 3.65
C PRO A 125 -20.15 3.71 4.21
N ARG A 126 -20.42 3.69 5.51
CA ARG A 126 -21.34 4.63 6.17
C ARG A 126 -20.85 6.07 6.20
N MET A 127 -19.56 6.29 5.95
CA MET A 127 -19.02 7.64 5.75
C MET A 127 -19.48 8.25 4.41
N ALA A 128 -20.03 7.44 3.50
CA ALA A 128 -20.54 7.90 2.22
C ALA A 128 -21.85 8.66 2.42
N TRP A 129 -21.92 9.93 2.02
CA TRP A 129 -23.18 10.69 2.04
C TRP A 129 -24.07 10.34 0.84
N SER A 130 -23.51 9.71 -0.20
CA SER A 130 -24.22 9.21 -1.37
C SER A 130 -23.67 7.84 -1.79
N GLY A 131 -24.56 6.95 -2.23
CA GLY A 131 -24.17 5.66 -2.80
C GLY A 131 -23.66 5.73 -4.23
N ASN A 132 -23.87 6.88 -4.88
CA ASN A 132 -23.48 7.16 -6.26
C ASN A 132 -21.96 7.35 -6.38
N SER A 133 -21.45 7.16 -7.60
CA SER A 133 -20.02 7.20 -7.91
C SER A 133 -19.79 7.96 -9.20
N GLU A 134 -19.08 9.09 -9.13
CA GLU A 134 -18.60 9.84 -10.28
C GLU A 134 -17.07 9.82 -10.29
N VAL A 135 -16.50 8.68 -10.66
CA VAL A 135 -15.07 8.33 -10.52
C VAL A 135 -14.16 9.34 -11.22
N ALA A 136 -14.48 9.76 -12.45
CA ALA A 136 -13.71 10.79 -13.15
C ALA A 136 -13.58 12.09 -12.35
N LYS A 137 -14.70 12.60 -11.79
CA LYS A 137 -14.72 13.84 -11.01
C LYS A 137 -14.02 13.67 -9.67
N ALA A 138 -14.24 12.52 -9.01
CA ALA A 138 -13.58 12.20 -7.76
C ALA A 138 -12.05 12.10 -7.92
N LEU A 139 -11.57 11.50 -9.02
CA LEU A 139 -10.15 11.41 -9.35
C LEU A 139 -9.54 12.79 -9.59
N HIS A 140 -10.19 13.64 -10.39
CA HIS A 140 -9.78 15.04 -10.59
C HIS A 140 -9.69 15.80 -9.27
N SER A 141 -10.72 15.68 -8.43
CA SER A 141 -10.73 16.25 -7.07
C SER A 141 -9.59 15.73 -6.21
N GLY A 142 -9.25 14.45 -6.31
CA GLY A 142 -8.13 13.82 -5.60
C GLY A 142 -6.76 14.33 -6.05
N LEU A 143 -6.58 14.58 -7.35
CA LEU A 143 -5.38 15.24 -7.88
C LEU A 143 -5.24 16.65 -7.31
N GLY A 144 -6.34 17.40 -7.19
CA GLY A 144 -6.36 18.70 -6.52
C GLY A 144 -5.85 18.65 -5.07
N ILE A 145 -6.26 17.64 -4.28
CA ILE A 145 -5.76 17.43 -2.92
C ILE A 145 -4.24 17.19 -2.92
N ALA A 146 -3.75 16.32 -3.80
CA ALA A 146 -2.32 16.02 -3.88
C ALA A 146 -1.49 17.26 -4.27
N LYS A 147 -1.98 18.09 -5.20
CA LYS A 147 -1.33 19.37 -5.60
C LYS A 147 -1.27 20.37 -4.45
N ALA A 148 -2.33 20.46 -3.64
CA ALA A 148 -2.43 21.44 -2.56
C ALA A 148 -1.60 21.09 -1.32
N LEU A 149 -1.20 19.82 -1.15
CA LEU A 149 -0.44 19.38 0.02
C LEU A 149 1.04 19.80 -0.09
N PRO A 150 1.66 20.30 1.01
CA PRO A 150 3.03 20.85 0.96
C PRO A 150 4.09 19.87 0.46
N GLY A 151 3.96 18.60 0.82
CA GLY A 151 4.89 17.55 0.41
C GLY A 151 4.77 17.15 -1.06
N LYS A 152 3.70 17.54 -1.75
CA LYS A 152 3.33 17.03 -3.09
C LYS A 152 3.37 15.48 -3.09
N PRO A 153 2.52 14.83 -2.27
CA PRO A 153 2.40 13.38 -2.29
C PRO A 153 2.01 12.88 -3.68
N SER A 154 2.38 11.64 -3.97
CA SER A 154 1.75 10.93 -5.09
C SER A 154 0.33 10.51 -4.73
N LEU A 155 -0.56 10.51 -5.72
CA LEU A 155 -1.96 10.10 -5.54
C LEU A 155 -2.09 8.58 -5.74
N VAL A 156 -2.70 7.89 -4.79
CA VAL A 156 -3.10 6.49 -4.93
C VAL A 156 -4.61 6.43 -4.88
N PHE A 157 -5.26 6.21 -6.01
CA PHE A 157 -6.72 6.24 -6.12
C PHE A 157 -7.27 4.83 -6.28
N ILE A 158 -7.94 4.30 -5.25
CA ILE A 158 -8.41 2.91 -5.22
C ILE A 158 -9.91 2.88 -5.48
N THR A 159 -10.34 2.19 -6.54
CA THR A 159 -11.76 2.12 -6.98
C THR A 159 -12.00 0.87 -7.84
N ASP A 160 -13.26 0.48 -8.02
CA ASP A 160 -13.67 -0.49 -9.04
C ASP A 160 -13.99 0.16 -10.41
N GLY A 161 -14.08 1.48 -10.46
CA GLY A 161 -14.35 2.24 -11.67
C GLY A 161 -15.82 2.23 -12.10
N GLN A 162 -16.75 1.76 -11.27
CA GLN A 162 -18.18 1.85 -11.56
C GLN A 162 -18.63 3.31 -11.45
N GLU A 163 -19.20 3.82 -12.55
CA GLU A 163 -19.85 5.13 -12.62
C GLU A 163 -21.36 4.94 -12.41
N ALA A 164 -21.92 5.65 -11.43
CA ALA A 164 -23.32 5.60 -11.05
C ALA A 164 -23.84 7.02 -10.78
N PRO A 165 -24.68 7.61 -11.66
CA PRO A 165 -25.23 7.00 -12.87
C PRO A 165 -24.17 6.72 -13.95
N PRO A 166 -24.43 5.81 -14.90
CA PRO A 166 -23.46 5.51 -15.93
C PRO A 166 -23.09 6.73 -16.78
N LEU A 167 -21.86 6.76 -17.28
CA LEU A 167 -21.39 7.85 -18.13
C LEU A 167 -21.95 7.77 -19.55
N ASN A 168 -22.10 8.94 -20.17
CA ASN A 168 -22.26 9.02 -21.61
C ASN A 168 -20.89 8.87 -22.30
N PRO A 169 -20.67 7.91 -23.21
CA PRO A 169 -19.37 7.69 -23.85
C PRO A 169 -18.83 8.88 -24.65
N ARG A 170 -19.72 9.80 -25.09
CA ARG A 170 -19.37 10.98 -25.88
C ARG A 170 -19.21 12.26 -25.07
N TYR A 171 -19.87 12.33 -23.91
CA TYR A 171 -19.96 13.56 -23.10
C TYR A 171 -19.41 13.33 -21.69
N ARG A 172 -18.23 12.72 -21.63
CA ARG A 172 -17.49 12.47 -20.40
C ARG A 172 -17.05 13.80 -19.79
N PRO A 173 -16.95 13.92 -18.45
CA PRO A 173 -16.23 15.02 -17.85
C PRO A 173 -14.81 15.10 -18.42
N ALA A 174 -14.45 16.24 -18.99
CA ALA A 174 -13.09 16.56 -19.41
C ALA A 174 -12.53 17.63 -18.48
N PHE A 175 -11.26 17.50 -18.10
CA PHE A 175 -10.58 18.41 -17.18
C PHE A 175 -9.40 19.05 -17.92
N GLU A 176 -9.66 20.14 -18.64
CA GLU A 176 -8.66 20.82 -19.48
C GLU A 176 -7.49 21.39 -18.66
N ASP A 177 -7.73 21.71 -17.38
CA ASP A 177 -6.72 22.20 -16.45
C ASP A 177 -5.77 21.10 -15.93
N ASP A 178 -6.10 19.82 -16.14
CA ASP A 178 -5.24 18.73 -15.72
C ASP A 178 -4.09 18.52 -16.70
N LYS A 179 -2.87 18.78 -16.22
CA LYS A 179 -1.65 18.49 -16.95
C LYS A 179 -1.24 17.03 -16.70
N PRO A 180 -1.22 16.17 -17.74
CA PRO A 180 -0.87 14.76 -17.56
C PRO A 180 0.51 14.60 -16.92
N GLY A 181 0.59 13.79 -15.87
CA GLY A 181 1.84 13.52 -15.14
C GLY A 181 2.32 14.64 -14.21
N GLU A 182 1.57 15.74 -14.06
CA GLU A 182 1.92 16.82 -13.10
C GLU A 182 1.94 16.31 -11.65
N VAL A 183 0.98 15.45 -11.30
CA VAL A 183 0.95 14.73 -10.04
C VAL A 183 1.32 13.28 -10.32
N PRO A 184 2.42 12.75 -9.76
CA PRO A 184 2.70 11.32 -9.87
C PRO A 184 1.59 10.55 -9.16
N GLY A 185 1.12 9.45 -9.73
CA GLY A 185 0.12 8.65 -9.06
C GLY A 185 -0.21 7.34 -9.76
N VAL A 186 -1.07 6.57 -9.10
CA VAL A 186 -1.56 5.29 -9.58
C VAL A 186 -3.04 5.15 -9.30
N ILE A 187 -3.79 4.70 -10.30
CA ILE A 187 -5.15 4.20 -10.14
C ILE A 187 -5.06 2.71 -9.86
N VAL A 188 -5.62 2.30 -8.73
CA VAL A 188 -5.65 0.92 -8.26
C VAL A 188 -7.04 0.35 -8.46
N GLY A 189 -7.21 -0.49 -9.46
CA GLY A 189 -8.47 -1.17 -9.76
C GLY A 189 -8.73 -2.35 -8.82
N VAL A 190 -9.88 -2.39 -8.15
CA VAL A 190 -10.28 -3.48 -7.25
C VAL A 190 -11.57 -4.15 -7.73
N GLY A 191 -11.66 -5.46 -7.60
CA GLY A 191 -12.84 -6.23 -7.98
C GLY A 191 -12.57 -7.26 -9.08
N GLU A 192 -13.56 -8.12 -9.29
CA GLU A 192 -13.55 -9.10 -10.36
C GLU A 192 -14.08 -8.52 -11.68
N LEU A 193 -13.64 -9.11 -12.79
CA LEU A 193 -14.12 -8.72 -14.13
C LEU A 193 -15.54 -9.23 -14.41
N MET A 194 -15.98 -10.25 -13.67
CA MET A 194 -17.34 -10.76 -13.73
C MET A 194 -18.25 -9.88 -12.86
N PRO A 195 -19.48 -9.57 -13.30
CA PRO A 195 -20.41 -8.76 -12.53
C PRO A 195 -20.97 -9.53 -11.33
N PHE A 196 -20.98 -8.87 -10.18
CA PHE A 196 -21.57 -9.36 -8.93
C PHE A 196 -22.64 -8.39 -8.41
N PRO A 197 -23.66 -8.88 -7.67
CA PRO A 197 -24.74 -8.05 -7.19
C PRO A 197 -24.26 -7.06 -6.12
N ILE A 198 -24.73 -5.81 -6.19
CA ILE A 198 -24.35 -4.74 -5.26
C ILE A 198 -25.21 -4.85 -3.99
N PRO A 199 -24.63 -5.08 -2.81
CA PRO A 199 -25.38 -5.14 -1.57
C PRO A 199 -26.03 -3.79 -1.24
N LYS A 200 -27.33 -3.80 -0.96
CA LYS A 200 -28.08 -2.64 -0.48
C LYS A 200 -28.05 -2.64 1.04
N THR A 201 -27.76 -1.49 1.64
CA THR A 201 -27.78 -1.33 3.10
C THR A 201 -28.59 -0.10 3.48
N ASP A 202 -29.16 -0.11 4.67
CA ASP A 202 -29.80 1.07 5.25
C ASP A 202 -28.75 2.05 5.81
N PRO A 203 -29.15 3.26 6.25
CA PRO A 203 -28.20 4.23 6.83
C PRO A 203 -27.46 3.75 8.09
N LEU A 204 -27.97 2.73 8.79
CA LEU A 204 -27.32 2.12 9.95
C LEU A 204 -26.34 0.99 9.54
N GLY A 205 -26.30 0.65 8.25
CA GLY A 205 -25.48 -0.42 7.69
C GLY A 205 -26.13 -1.80 7.77
N ARG A 206 -27.44 -1.89 8.04
CA ARG A 206 -28.17 -3.17 8.03
C ARG A 206 -28.45 -3.60 6.59
N PRO A 207 -28.28 -4.90 6.26
CA PRO A 207 -28.50 -5.38 4.90
C PRO A 207 -29.99 -5.30 4.52
N LEU A 208 -30.27 -4.79 3.32
CA LEU A 208 -31.59 -4.69 2.69
C LEU A 208 -31.72 -5.61 1.47
N GLY A 209 -30.77 -6.52 1.26
CA GLY A 209 -30.68 -7.36 0.06
C GLY A 209 -29.72 -6.78 -0.97
N PHE A 210 -30.09 -6.84 -2.24
CA PHE A 210 -29.28 -6.37 -3.37
C PHE A 210 -30.09 -5.39 -4.22
N TRP A 211 -29.40 -4.48 -4.89
CA TRP A 211 -30.02 -3.61 -5.89
C TRP A 211 -30.58 -4.44 -7.04
N ARG A 212 -31.78 -4.05 -7.50
CA ARG A 212 -32.42 -4.63 -8.68
C ARG A 212 -32.28 -3.72 -9.90
N ALA A 213 -32.46 -4.29 -11.08
CA ALA A 213 -32.36 -3.56 -12.35
C ALA A 213 -33.34 -2.38 -12.43
N ASP A 214 -34.54 -2.52 -11.84
CA ASP A 214 -35.58 -1.50 -11.79
C ASP A 214 -35.34 -0.41 -10.72
N GLU A 215 -34.36 -0.59 -9.84
CA GLU A 215 -34.04 0.35 -8.76
C GLU A 215 -32.85 1.26 -9.07
N VAL A 216 -32.20 1.09 -10.23
CA VAL A 216 -31.00 1.86 -10.61
C VAL A 216 -31.10 2.38 -12.04
N MET A 217 -30.40 3.49 -12.31
CA MET A 217 -30.31 4.03 -13.67
C MET A 217 -29.50 3.10 -14.56
N GLN A 218 -30.15 2.56 -15.59
CA GLN A 218 -29.51 1.66 -16.56
C GLN A 218 -28.77 2.39 -17.69
N THR A 219 -29.01 3.69 -17.84
CA THR A 219 -28.45 4.55 -18.88
C THR A 219 -28.05 5.89 -18.27
N ASP A 220 -27.15 6.60 -18.95
CA ASP A 220 -26.75 7.94 -18.53
C ASP A 220 -27.91 8.94 -18.60
N ALA A 221 -27.87 9.96 -17.73
CA ALA A 221 -28.90 10.98 -17.65
C ALA A 221 -29.06 11.79 -18.96
N ARG A 222 -27.99 11.95 -19.74
CA ARG A 222 -28.03 12.73 -21.00
C ARG A 222 -28.79 11.95 -22.09
N SER A 223 -28.65 10.63 -22.14
CA SER A 223 -29.38 9.76 -23.06
C SER A 223 -30.86 9.60 -22.72
N GLN A 224 -31.27 9.87 -21.47
CA GLN A 224 -32.68 9.84 -21.07
C GLN A 224 -33.48 11.08 -21.53
N GLY A 225 -32.81 12.13 -22.02
CA GLY A 225 -33.44 13.37 -22.44
C GLY A 225 -34.00 14.18 -21.25
N ARG A 226 -34.68 15.31 -21.53
CA ARG A 226 -35.47 16.03 -20.53
C ARG A 226 -36.90 15.49 -20.56
N GLY A 227 -37.65 15.55 -19.45
CA GLY A 227 -39.03 15.04 -19.38
C GLY A 227 -40.04 15.63 -20.38
N ALA A 228 -39.67 16.69 -21.10
CA ALA A 228 -40.45 17.30 -22.19
C ALA A 228 -39.88 17.03 -23.60
N SER A 229 -38.79 16.27 -23.72
CA SER A 229 -38.20 15.87 -25.01
C SER A 229 -38.98 14.69 -25.58
N VAL A 230 -39.19 14.70 -26.90
CA VAL A 230 -39.90 13.60 -27.58
C VAL A 230 -39.00 12.36 -27.56
N SER A 231 -39.58 11.18 -27.33
CA SER A 231 -38.82 9.92 -27.30
C SER A 231 -38.04 9.73 -28.60
N GLY A 232 -36.70 9.74 -28.52
CA GLY A 232 -35.81 9.62 -29.67
C GLY A 232 -35.21 10.93 -30.19
N GLU A 233 -35.58 12.09 -29.62
CA GLU A 233 -34.86 13.33 -29.89
C GLU A 233 -33.45 13.28 -29.31
N LYS A 234 -32.45 13.32 -30.20
CA LYS A 234 -31.07 13.54 -29.82
C LYS A 234 -30.85 15.04 -29.71
N MET A 235 -30.27 15.48 -28.59
CA MET A 235 -29.73 16.84 -28.48
C MET A 235 -28.78 17.07 -29.67
N LEU A 236 -29.10 18.03 -30.55
CA LEU A 236 -28.09 18.62 -31.42
C LEU A 236 -27.21 19.48 -30.52
N ASP A 237 -25.99 19.02 -30.25
CA ASP A 237 -24.97 19.90 -29.68
C ASP A 237 -23.55 19.43 -30.04
N ASP A 238 -22.72 20.43 -30.31
CA ASP A 238 -21.67 20.48 -31.33
C ASP A 238 -20.26 20.19 -30.77
N GLY A 239 -20.19 19.57 -29.59
CA GLY A 239 -18.95 19.30 -28.85
C GLY A 239 -18.71 17.83 -28.49
N ALA A 240 -19.48 16.90 -29.07
CA ALA A 240 -19.30 15.47 -28.83
C ALA A 240 -18.01 14.95 -29.48
N GLY A 241 -17.04 14.53 -28.67
CA GLY A 241 -15.92 13.72 -29.15
C GLY A 241 -16.38 12.34 -29.66
N PRO A 242 -15.50 11.58 -30.35
CA PRO A 242 -15.81 10.20 -30.69
C PRO A 242 -16.18 9.40 -29.43
N ALA A 243 -17.19 8.55 -29.53
CA ALA A 243 -17.60 7.71 -28.42
C ALA A 243 -16.43 6.79 -28.03
N ALA A 244 -16.00 6.86 -26.78
CA ALA A 244 -14.97 5.97 -26.28
C ALA A 244 -15.51 4.53 -26.20
N THR A 245 -14.88 3.62 -26.94
CA THR A 245 -15.27 2.21 -27.03
C THR A 245 -15.19 1.54 -25.67
N GLY A 246 -16.25 0.83 -25.27
CA GLY A 246 -16.29 0.09 -24.00
C GLY A 246 -16.55 0.95 -22.75
N LEU A 247 -16.92 2.22 -22.92
CA LEU A 247 -17.41 3.09 -21.84
C LEU A 247 -18.93 3.19 -21.81
N GLY A 248 -19.45 3.61 -20.66
CA GLY A 248 -20.86 3.87 -20.41
C GLY A 248 -21.58 2.72 -19.71
N GLY A 249 -22.87 2.91 -19.51
CA GLY A 249 -23.72 1.89 -18.88
C GLY A 249 -23.77 0.62 -19.70
N THR A 250 -23.95 -0.51 -19.02
CA THR A 250 -24.35 -1.79 -19.57
C THR A 250 -25.84 -1.96 -19.27
N PRO A 251 -26.76 -1.49 -20.13
CA PRO A 251 -28.18 -1.45 -19.79
C PRO A 251 -28.69 -2.82 -19.40
N GLY A 252 -29.39 -2.87 -18.26
CA GLY A 252 -29.87 -4.10 -17.64
C GLY A 252 -28.89 -4.74 -16.65
N GLN A 253 -27.66 -4.24 -16.51
CA GLN A 253 -26.64 -4.78 -15.60
C GLN A 253 -26.10 -3.76 -14.59
N GLU A 254 -26.59 -2.53 -14.55
CA GLU A 254 -26.04 -1.49 -13.63
C GLU A 254 -26.38 -1.70 -12.15
N HIS A 255 -27.22 -2.70 -11.86
CA HIS A 255 -27.47 -3.18 -10.49
C HIS A 255 -26.42 -4.21 -10.02
N LEU A 256 -25.57 -4.64 -10.97
CA LEU A 256 -24.39 -5.45 -10.75
C LEU A 256 -23.16 -4.57 -10.93
N SER A 257 -22.06 -4.95 -10.31
CA SER A 257 -20.78 -4.27 -10.51
C SER A 257 -19.65 -5.23 -10.78
N ALA A 258 -18.79 -4.83 -11.70
CA ALA A 258 -17.53 -5.46 -12.07
C ALA A 258 -16.45 -4.39 -12.14
N LEU A 259 -15.19 -4.80 -12.00
CA LEU A 259 -14.04 -3.93 -12.24
C LEU A 259 -14.05 -3.40 -13.67
N ARG A 260 -14.16 -2.08 -13.83
CA ARG A 260 -14.11 -1.38 -15.12
C ARG A 260 -12.66 -1.11 -15.55
N GLU A 261 -11.87 -2.16 -15.70
CA GLU A 261 -10.43 -2.07 -15.97
C GLU A 261 -10.10 -1.23 -17.21
N GLY A 262 -10.84 -1.41 -18.32
CA GLY A 262 -10.65 -0.62 -19.54
C GLY A 262 -10.85 0.88 -19.31
N TYR A 263 -11.84 1.24 -18.50
CA TYR A 263 -12.12 2.63 -18.15
C TYR A 263 -11.03 3.23 -17.25
N LEU A 264 -10.60 2.51 -16.21
CA LEU A 264 -9.52 2.98 -15.34
C LEU A 264 -8.19 3.14 -16.07
N ARG A 265 -7.90 2.26 -17.04
CA ARG A 265 -6.73 2.40 -17.93
C ARG A 265 -6.84 3.66 -18.80
N LEU A 266 -8.01 3.94 -19.36
CA LEU A 266 -8.25 5.16 -20.13
C LEU A 266 -8.01 6.41 -19.28
N LEU A 267 -8.60 6.50 -18.09
CA LEU A 267 -8.36 7.62 -17.16
C LEU A 267 -6.88 7.75 -16.80
N SER A 268 -6.20 6.63 -16.54
CA SER A 268 -4.77 6.64 -16.21
C SER A 268 -3.93 7.20 -17.37
N GLY A 269 -4.26 6.85 -18.62
CA GLY A 269 -3.57 7.33 -19.80
C GLY A 269 -3.81 8.82 -20.05
N GLU A 270 -5.05 9.28 -19.89
CA GLU A 270 -5.43 10.69 -20.05
C GLU A 270 -4.73 11.59 -19.03
N LEU A 271 -4.58 11.13 -17.77
CA LEU A 271 -4.01 11.92 -16.68
C LEU A 271 -2.52 11.67 -16.44
N GLY A 272 -1.88 10.81 -17.23
CA GLY A 272 -0.47 10.43 -17.06
C GLY A 272 -0.20 9.68 -15.74
N LEU A 273 -1.21 8.98 -15.23
CA LEU A 273 -1.12 8.12 -14.04
C LEU A 273 -0.79 6.69 -14.44
N ARG A 274 -0.33 5.90 -13.47
CA ARG A 274 -0.16 4.45 -13.64
C ARG A 274 -1.47 3.74 -13.37
N PHE A 275 -1.64 2.54 -13.92
CA PHE A 275 -2.74 1.65 -13.57
C PHE A 275 -2.18 0.36 -12.95
N HIS A 276 -2.77 -0.05 -11.83
CA HIS A 276 -2.46 -1.31 -11.16
C HIS A 276 -3.76 -2.04 -10.79
N ARG A 277 -3.88 -3.32 -11.14
CA ARG A 277 -5.00 -4.14 -10.66
C ARG A 277 -4.63 -4.77 -9.32
N LEU A 278 -5.44 -4.53 -8.30
CA LEU A 278 -5.24 -5.07 -6.96
C LEU A 278 -5.63 -6.56 -6.94
N GLN A 279 -4.61 -7.42 -6.97
CA GLN A 279 -4.77 -8.88 -6.86
C GLN A 279 -4.16 -9.45 -5.58
N SER A 280 -3.21 -8.71 -4.97
CA SER A 280 -2.55 -9.12 -3.74
C SER A 280 -2.00 -7.91 -2.99
N ALA A 281 -1.83 -8.07 -1.67
CA ALA A 281 -1.22 -7.08 -0.81
C ALA A 281 0.24 -6.78 -1.20
N GLN A 282 0.99 -7.81 -1.59
CA GLN A 282 2.37 -7.69 -2.04
C GLN A 282 2.46 -6.93 -3.38
N GLY A 283 1.50 -7.15 -4.29
CA GLY A 283 1.39 -6.40 -5.54
C GLY A 283 1.24 -4.90 -5.30
N LEU A 284 0.33 -4.52 -4.39
CA LEU A 284 0.14 -3.12 -4.01
C LEU A 284 1.39 -2.53 -3.34
N SER A 285 1.97 -3.26 -2.39
CA SER A 285 3.19 -2.84 -1.68
C SER A 285 4.35 -2.53 -2.64
N LYS A 286 4.57 -3.40 -3.63
CA LYS A 286 5.57 -3.22 -4.68
C LYS A 286 5.27 -2.00 -5.55
N GLU A 287 4.01 -1.74 -5.87
CA GLU A 287 3.60 -0.58 -6.67
C GLU A 287 3.79 0.73 -5.89
N LEU A 288 3.41 0.78 -4.61
CA LEU A 288 3.63 1.95 -3.76
C LEU A 288 5.12 2.25 -3.55
N SER A 289 5.93 1.21 -3.46
CA SER A 289 7.40 1.31 -3.34
C SER A 289 8.11 1.44 -4.70
N SER A 290 7.37 1.73 -5.78
CA SER A 290 7.96 1.81 -7.12
C SER A 290 8.94 2.97 -7.22
N PRO A 291 10.09 2.83 -7.91
CA PRO A 291 11.04 3.93 -8.10
C PRO A 291 10.45 5.19 -8.72
N ALA A 292 9.32 5.08 -9.43
CA ALA A 292 8.60 6.22 -10.00
C ALA A 292 8.05 7.20 -8.94
N PHE A 293 7.83 6.73 -7.70
CA PHE A 293 7.32 7.54 -6.58
C PHE A 293 8.42 7.87 -5.56
N ALA A 294 9.66 7.44 -5.80
CA ALA A 294 10.75 7.62 -4.86
C ALA A 294 11.20 9.08 -4.80
N LYS A 295 11.24 9.62 -3.58
CA LYS A 295 11.89 10.89 -3.25
C LYS A 295 13.24 10.58 -2.62
N PRO A 296 14.38 10.89 -3.28
CA PRO A 296 15.70 10.69 -2.68
C PRO A 296 15.88 11.68 -1.53
N VAL A 297 16.14 11.15 -0.33
CA VAL A 297 16.38 11.95 0.88
C VAL A 297 17.68 11.47 1.52
N VAL A 298 18.58 12.42 1.81
CA VAL A 298 19.78 12.14 2.60
C VAL A 298 19.37 12.00 4.06
N ALA A 299 19.33 10.76 4.56
CA ALA A 299 18.94 10.45 5.93
C ALA A 299 20.17 10.03 6.75
N ARG A 300 20.16 10.35 8.05
CA ARG A 300 21.16 9.81 8.99
C ARG A 300 20.76 8.37 9.33
N ALA A 301 21.50 7.40 8.80
CA ALA A 301 21.36 6.01 9.16
C ALA A 301 22.02 5.76 10.53
N ASP A 302 21.37 4.94 11.36
CA ASP A 302 21.92 4.54 12.65
C ASP A 302 23.15 3.63 12.45
N GLY A 303 24.34 4.13 12.79
CA GLY A 303 25.60 3.39 12.70
C GLY A 303 25.83 2.40 13.84
N ARG A 304 24.98 2.42 14.89
CA ARG A 304 25.09 1.52 16.04
C ARG A 304 24.94 0.05 15.64
N PHE A 305 24.09 -0.26 14.67
CA PHE A 305 23.93 -1.62 14.17
C PHE A 305 25.24 -2.16 13.57
N GLY A 306 25.92 -1.37 12.74
CA GLY A 306 27.22 -1.75 12.16
C GLY A 306 28.29 -1.99 13.23
N LEU A 307 28.32 -1.14 14.26
CA LEU A 307 29.23 -1.31 15.40
C LEU A 307 28.89 -2.53 16.27
N ALA A 308 27.60 -2.82 16.48
CA ALA A 308 27.14 -3.99 17.21
C ALA A 308 27.50 -5.29 16.47
N VAL A 309 27.31 -5.34 15.15
CA VAL A 309 27.72 -6.47 14.31
C VAL A 309 29.24 -6.65 14.35
N LEU A 310 30.01 -5.56 14.25
CA LEU A 310 31.47 -5.61 14.37
C LEU A 310 31.90 -6.19 15.72
N ALA A 311 31.32 -5.71 16.82
CA ALA A 311 31.61 -6.24 18.15
C ALA A 311 31.26 -7.73 18.27
N PHE A 312 30.12 -8.15 17.73
CA PHE A 312 29.70 -9.55 17.72
C PHE A 312 30.66 -10.44 16.93
N VAL A 313 31.09 -10.02 15.74
CA VAL A 313 32.07 -10.75 14.92
C VAL A 313 33.41 -10.87 15.65
N LEU A 314 33.88 -9.81 16.32
CA LEU A 314 35.12 -9.84 17.11
C LEU A 314 35.04 -10.84 18.28
N LEU A 315 33.88 -10.95 18.93
CA LEU A 315 33.62 -11.92 19.99
C LEU A 315 33.53 -13.35 19.45
N LEU A 316 32.90 -13.57 18.29
CA LEU A 316 32.88 -14.87 17.61
C LEU A 316 34.26 -15.32 17.17
N ALA A 317 35.08 -14.42 16.61
CA ALA A 317 36.46 -14.72 16.23
C ALA A 317 37.29 -15.19 17.44
N ARG A 318 37.04 -14.61 18.62
CA ARG A 318 37.62 -15.06 19.88
C ARG A 318 37.09 -16.44 20.31
N ALA A 319 35.78 -16.67 20.23
CA ALA A 319 35.16 -17.93 20.66
C ALA A 319 35.51 -19.11 19.75
N GLY A 320 35.54 -18.92 18.42
CA GLY A 320 35.93 -19.92 17.44
C GLY A 320 37.36 -20.41 17.61
N TRP A 321 38.27 -19.57 18.12
CA TRP A 321 39.62 -19.99 18.48
C TRP A 321 39.74 -20.72 19.81
N ARG A 322 38.81 -20.50 20.75
CA ARG A 322 38.71 -21.30 21.98
C ARG A 322 38.09 -22.68 21.71
N GLY A 323 37.10 -22.75 20.82
CA GLY A 323 36.31 -23.96 20.52
C GLY A 323 37.07 -25.07 19.78
N GLN A 324 38.14 -24.77 19.04
CA GLN A 324 38.99 -25.79 18.37
C GLN A 324 39.80 -26.67 19.35
N ARG A 325 39.56 -26.56 20.67
CA ARG A 325 40.39 -27.21 21.70
C ARG A 325 39.62 -27.77 22.90
N ALA A 326 38.33 -28.10 22.79
CA ALA A 326 37.75 -29.03 23.75
C ALA A 326 37.99 -30.47 23.24
N PRO A 327 39.03 -31.20 23.70
CA PRO A 327 39.02 -32.64 23.51
C PRO A 327 37.79 -33.15 24.27
N TRP A 328 36.89 -33.80 23.54
CA TRP A 328 35.75 -34.52 24.10
C TRP A 328 36.34 -35.60 25.02
N ARG A 329 36.48 -35.29 26.32
CA ARG A 329 36.95 -36.26 27.32
C ARG A 329 35.83 -37.29 27.45
N LYS A 330 36.00 -38.46 26.81
CA LYS A 330 35.18 -39.63 27.10
C LYS A 330 35.23 -39.88 28.61
N PRO A 331 34.09 -40.07 29.30
CA PRO A 331 34.11 -40.45 30.70
C PRO A 331 34.83 -41.79 30.82
N ALA A 332 35.87 -41.86 31.64
CA ALA A 332 36.58 -43.10 31.94
C ALA A 332 35.64 -43.98 32.77
N ALA A 333 35.38 -45.19 32.27
CA ALA A 333 34.65 -46.22 33.00
C ALA A 333 35.40 -46.54 34.31
N ALA A 334 34.70 -46.43 35.44
CA ALA A 334 35.21 -46.85 36.74
C ALA A 334 35.37 -48.37 36.73
N ALA A 335 36.62 -48.84 36.83
CA ALA A 335 36.90 -50.25 37.10
C ALA A 335 36.60 -50.53 38.58
N THR A 336 35.55 -51.32 38.83
CA THR A 336 35.26 -51.92 40.13
C THR A 336 36.30 -52.98 40.44
N ALA A 337 37.13 -52.74 41.45
CA ALA A 337 37.93 -53.77 42.10
C ALA A 337 37.09 -54.41 43.22
N SER A 338 36.73 -55.68 43.08
CA SER A 338 36.25 -56.51 44.18
C SER A 338 37.43 -57.34 44.72
N LEU A 339 37.84 -57.03 45.96
CA LEU A 339 38.63 -57.94 46.79
C LEU A 339 37.72 -59.05 47.35
N SER A 340 38.32 -60.22 47.52
CA SER A 340 37.82 -61.40 48.21
C SER A 340 37.50 -61.15 49.69
N ASP A 341 36.36 -61.66 50.14
CA ASP A 341 36.24 -62.74 51.14
C ASP A 341 34.90 -63.47 50.95
#